data_AF-A0A928H873-F1
#
_entry.id   AF-A0A928H873-F1
#
_cell.length_a   1.000
_cell.length_b   1.000
_cell.length_c   1.000
_cell.angle_alpha   90.00
_cell.angle_beta   90.00
_cell.angle_gamma   90.00
#
_symmetry.space_group_name_H-M   'P 1'
#
loop_
_entity.id
_entity.type
_entity.pdbx_description
1 polymer ?
#
loop_
_entity_poly.entity_id
_entity_poly.type
_entity_poly.pdbx_seq_one_letter_code
_entity_poly.pdbx_strand_id
1 'polypeptide(L)'
;MSIESTQIAVNRYAPAGGEAINLYSTETAGNLTVAQLVAAVCIRAAGALEEQSVNKMNMMSVGTEMLENAATCMQQIADEALSDWAAAKSYLADVVGVAGLPDSLDSYERRMQAIAAIKERLVAMTQQAQEDMIDMQTLINRRDMTFNTSSNIVKAIGNSKLNTAAKML
;
A
#
# COMPACT_ATOMS: atom_id res chain seq x y z
N MET A 1 34.55 -6.08 18.48
CA MET A 1 33.31 -5.77 19.21
C MET A 1 32.19 -6.48 18.46
N SER A 2 31.72 -7.61 19.00
CA SER A 2 30.68 -8.46 18.40
C SER A 2 29.32 -7.99 18.87
N ILE A 3 28.45 -7.60 17.94
CA ILE A 3 27.05 -7.27 18.22
C ILE A 3 26.29 -8.59 18.24
N GLU A 4 25.62 -8.90 19.34
CA GLU A 4 24.81 -10.12 19.47
C GLU A 4 23.57 -10.03 18.56
N SER A 5 23.22 -11.13 17.89
CA SER A 5 22.11 -11.22 16.93
C SER A 5 20.74 -10.83 17.52
N THR A 6 20.61 -10.91 18.84
CA THR A 6 19.43 -10.48 19.62
C THR A 6 19.26 -8.96 19.69
N GLN A 7 20.28 -8.17 19.31
CA GLN A 7 20.23 -6.70 19.31
C GLN A 7 19.83 -6.08 17.95
N ILE A 8 19.69 -6.89 16.90
CA ILE A 8 19.22 -6.40 15.59
C ILE A 8 17.69 -6.35 15.65
N ALA A 9 17.19 -5.14 15.89
CA ALA A 9 15.77 -4.83 16.05
C ALA A 9 14.90 -5.58 15.05
N VAL A 10 13.94 -6.35 15.57
CA VAL A 10 12.79 -6.83 14.82
C VAL A 10 12.12 -5.58 14.26
N ASN A 11 12.23 -5.35 12.95
CA ASN A 11 11.58 -4.21 12.32
C ASN A 11 10.07 -4.42 12.47
N ARG A 12 9.41 -3.62 13.31
CA ARG A 12 7.96 -3.61 13.53
C ARG A 12 7.15 -3.52 12.23
N TYR A 13 7.78 -3.05 11.14
CA TYR A 13 7.18 -2.89 9.83
C TYR A 13 7.66 -3.93 8.79
N ALA A 14 8.42 -4.96 9.20
CA ALA A 14 8.72 -6.07 8.32
C ALA A 14 7.44 -6.88 8.05
N PRO A 15 7.14 -7.26 6.79
CA PRO A 15 5.97 -8.06 6.48
C PRO A 15 6.03 -9.43 7.19
N ALA A 16 4.86 -10.04 7.43
CA ALA A 16 4.81 -11.41 7.94
C ALA A 16 5.48 -12.36 6.93
N GLY A 17 6.49 -13.12 7.36
CA GLY A 17 7.38 -13.90 6.47
C GLY A 17 8.62 -13.14 5.98
N GLY A 18 8.71 -11.83 6.25
CA GLY A 18 9.94 -11.04 6.18
C GLY A 18 10.80 -11.20 7.44
N GLU A 19 10.80 -12.41 8.03
CA GLU A 19 11.72 -12.77 9.10
C GLU A 19 13.12 -12.42 8.61
N ALA A 20 13.82 -11.61 9.38
CA ALA A 20 15.14 -11.13 9.03
C ALA A 20 15.96 -12.33 8.56
N ILE A 21 16.28 -12.42 7.25
CA ILE A 21 17.28 -13.36 6.78
C ILE A 21 18.52 -12.98 7.53
N ASN A 22 18.80 -13.76 8.56
CA ASN A 22 19.87 -13.58 9.48
C ASN A 22 21.12 -13.75 8.62
N LEU A 23 21.66 -12.63 8.12
CA LEU A 23 22.81 -12.61 7.22
C LEU A 23 24.00 -13.35 7.88
N TYR A 24 24.00 -13.48 9.20
CA TYR A 24 24.98 -14.22 9.98
C TYR A 24 24.75 -15.74 10.04
N SER A 25 23.63 -16.27 9.53
CA SER A 25 23.36 -17.73 9.49
C SER A 25 23.98 -18.43 8.28
N THR A 26 24.32 -17.67 7.24
CA THR A 26 25.16 -18.13 6.14
C THR A 26 26.51 -17.44 6.25
N GLU A 27 27.60 -18.20 6.24
CA GLU A 27 28.98 -17.71 6.41
C GLU A 27 29.41 -16.65 5.36
N THR A 28 28.51 -16.24 4.45
CA THR A 28 28.69 -15.22 3.41
C THR A 28 28.65 -13.78 3.91
N ALA A 29 28.07 -13.46 5.08
CA ALA A 29 28.12 -12.09 5.61
C ALA A 29 29.48 -11.67 6.20
N GLY A 30 30.36 -12.64 6.49
CA GLY A 30 31.70 -12.38 7.02
C GLY A 30 32.60 -11.56 6.08
N ASN A 31 32.26 -11.48 4.79
CA ASN A 31 33.06 -10.78 3.76
C ASN A 31 32.46 -9.45 3.29
N LEU A 32 31.36 -8.99 3.89
CA LEU A 32 30.75 -7.70 3.55
C LEU A 32 31.28 -6.61 4.48
N THR A 33 31.76 -5.50 3.93
CA THR A 33 32.05 -4.31 4.74
C THR A 33 30.75 -3.79 5.36
N VAL A 34 30.83 -3.10 6.51
CA VAL A 34 29.66 -2.48 7.18
C VAL A 34 28.79 -1.70 6.18
N ALA A 35 29.42 -1.02 5.23
CA ALA A 35 28.73 -0.22 4.24
C ALA A 35 28.05 -1.06 3.12
N GLN A 36 28.59 -2.23 2.76
CA GLN A 36 27.88 -3.20 1.91
C GLN A 36 26.69 -3.84 2.63
N LEU A 37 26.82 -4.07 3.95
CA LEU A 37 25.73 -4.57 4.78
C LEU A 37 24.59 -3.53 4.86
N VAL A 38 24.92 -2.26 5.09
CA VAL A 38 23.93 -1.17 5.10
C VAL A 38 23.26 -1.01 3.74
N ALA A 39 24.01 -1.07 2.63
CA ALA A 39 23.41 -1.05 1.29
C ALA A 39 22.43 -2.22 1.06
N ALA A 40 22.79 -3.44 1.49
CA ALA A 40 21.93 -4.62 1.38
C ALA A 40 20.67 -4.55 2.27
N VAL A 41 20.75 -3.89 3.42
CA VAL A 41 19.58 -3.62 4.29
C VAL A 41 18.66 -2.59 3.63
N CYS A 42 19.23 -1.49 3.12
CA CYS A 42 18.44 -0.45 2.49
C CYS A 42 17.75 -0.92 1.19
N ILE A 43 18.43 -1.67 0.31
CA ILE A 43 17.80 -2.23 -0.90
C ILE A 43 16.61 -3.14 -0.55
N ARG A 44 16.73 -3.97 0.49
CA ARG A 44 15.62 -4.82 0.96
C ARG A 44 14.46 -4.02 1.53
N ALA A 45 14.76 -3.00 2.34
CA ALA A 45 13.74 -2.11 2.86
C ALA A 45 13.00 -1.37 1.74
N ALA A 46 13.70 -0.96 0.68
CA ALA A 46 13.08 -0.33 -0.48
C ALA A 46 12.16 -1.29 -1.24
N GLY A 47 12.58 -2.54 -1.47
CA GLY A 47 11.75 -3.56 -2.13
C GLY A 47 10.46 -3.89 -1.34
N ALA A 48 10.54 -3.97 -0.01
CA ALA A 48 9.37 -4.19 0.83
C ALA A 48 8.37 -3.02 0.77
N LEU A 49 8.86 -1.77 0.68
CA LEU A 49 8.01 -0.59 0.51
C LEU A 49 7.38 -0.54 -0.88
N GLU A 50 8.08 -1.01 -1.91
CA GLU A 50 7.56 -1.12 -3.27
C GLU A 50 6.42 -2.14 -3.35
N GLU A 51 6.59 -3.32 -2.77
CA GLU A 51 5.52 -4.34 -2.70
C GLU A 51 4.27 -3.81 -1.98
N GLN A 52 4.45 -3.12 -0.84
CA GLN A 52 3.34 -2.48 -0.13
C GLN A 52 2.65 -1.40 -0.98
N SER A 53 3.42 -0.60 -1.73
CA SER A 53 2.86 0.42 -2.61
C SER A 53 2.05 -0.18 -3.77
N VAL A 54 2.51 -1.28 -4.38
CA VAL A 54 1.80 -1.99 -5.45
C VAL A 54 0.51 -2.63 -4.93
N ASN A 55 0.57 -3.30 -3.78
CA ASN A 55 -0.62 -3.89 -3.16
C ASN A 55 -1.66 -2.82 -2.84
N LYS A 56 -1.22 -1.65 -2.32
CA LYS A 56 -2.11 -0.52 -2.04
C LYS A 56 -2.71 0.07 -3.33
N MET A 57 -1.92 0.14 -4.40
CA MET A 57 -2.39 0.59 -5.73
C MET A 57 -3.44 -0.35 -6.33
N ASN A 58 -3.26 -1.66 -6.21
CA ASN A 58 -4.24 -2.65 -6.63
C ASN A 58 -5.55 -2.54 -5.82
N MET A 59 -5.45 -2.35 -4.50
CA MET A 59 -6.64 -2.13 -3.66
C MET A 59 -7.40 -0.86 -4.04
N MET A 60 -6.70 0.24 -4.33
CA MET A 60 -7.32 1.47 -4.82
C MET A 60 -8.05 1.27 -6.16
N SER A 61 -7.46 0.50 -7.09
CA SER A 61 -8.09 0.19 -8.38
C SER A 61 -9.42 -0.54 -8.21
N VAL A 62 -9.47 -1.55 -7.33
CA VAL A 62 -10.72 -2.27 -7.01
C VAL A 62 -11.73 -1.32 -6.37
N GLY A 63 -11.29 -0.45 -5.46
CA GLY A 63 -12.15 0.56 -4.84
C GLY A 63 -12.76 1.55 -5.84
N THR A 64 -12.00 1.94 -6.88
CA THR A 64 -12.49 2.83 -7.96
C THR A 64 -13.60 2.19 -8.78
N GLU A 65 -13.44 0.92 -9.19
CA GLU A 65 -14.48 0.20 -9.93
C GLU A 65 -15.78 0.08 -9.10
N MET A 66 -15.65 -0.22 -7.80
CA MET A 66 -16.79 -0.29 -6.89
C MET A 66 -17.49 1.07 -6.73
N LEU A 67 -16.72 2.17 -6.63
CA LEU A 67 -17.23 3.54 -6.58
C LEU A 67 -18.01 3.91 -7.84
N GLU A 68 -17.45 3.62 -9.02
CA GLU A 68 -18.09 3.89 -10.31
C GLU A 68 -19.42 3.13 -10.43
N ASN A 69 -19.41 1.82 -10.17
CA ASN A 69 -20.63 1.00 -10.25
C ASN A 69 -21.71 1.45 -9.26
N ALA A 70 -21.33 1.80 -8.03
CA ALA A 70 -22.28 2.31 -7.03
C ALA A 70 -22.85 3.69 -7.43
N ALA A 71 -22.04 4.57 -8.01
CA ALA A 71 -22.48 5.86 -8.54
C ALA A 71 -23.43 5.69 -9.73
N THR A 72 -23.13 4.76 -10.65
CA THR A 72 -24.02 4.41 -11.77
C THR A 72 -25.36 3.87 -11.27
N CYS A 73 -25.36 2.97 -10.28
CA CYS A 73 -26.60 2.47 -9.69
C CYS A 73 -27.42 3.61 -9.07
N MET A 74 -26.78 4.51 -8.31
CA MET A 74 -27.44 5.68 -7.72
C MET A 74 -28.09 6.58 -8.78
N GLN A 75 -27.39 6.82 -9.90
CA GLN A 75 -27.90 7.61 -11.02
C GLN A 75 -29.09 6.92 -11.69
N GLN A 76 -29.00 5.62 -11.96
CA GLN A 76 -30.09 4.84 -12.57
C GLN A 76 -31.34 4.79 -11.68
N ILE A 77 -31.19 4.80 -10.36
CA ILE A 77 -32.31 4.91 -9.41
C ILE A 77 -32.96 6.30 -9.51
N ALA A 78 -32.15 7.36 -9.56
CA ALA A 78 -32.62 8.73 -9.66
C ALA A 78 -33.35 9.00 -10.99
N ASP A 79 -32.86 8.43 -12.08
CA ASP A 79 -33.43 8.54 -13.42
C ASP A 79 -34.63 7.60 -13.65
N GLU A 80 -34.99 6.80 -12.65
CA GLU A 80 -36.02 5.74 -12.74
C GLU A 80 -35.76 4.75 -13.91
N ALA A 81 -34.49 4.61 -14.30
CA ALA A 81 -34.04 3.80 -15.42
C ALA A 81 -33.50 2.42 -15.00
N LEU A 82 -33.41 2.17 -13.69
CA LEU A 82 -32.91 0.90 -13.18
C LEU A 82 -33.91 -0.23 -13.45
N SER A 83 -33.49 -1.20 -14.25
CA SER A 83 -34.34 -2.32 -14.69
C SER A 83 -34.42 -3.49 -13.71
N ASP A 84 -33.35 -3.76 -12.95
CA ASP A 84 -33.28 -4.86 -11.99
C ASP A 84 -32.75 -4.39 -10.63
N TRP A 85 -33.68 -4.02 -9.74
CA TRP A 85 -33.35 -3.63 -8.39
C TRP A 85 -32.82 -4.78 -7.54
N ALA A 86 -33.25 -6.02 -7.76
CA ALA A 86 -32.86 -7.13 -6.90
C ALA A 86 -31.37 -7.46 -7.10
N ALA A 87 -30.92 -7.53 -8.36
CA ALA A 87 -29.51 -7.71 -8.68
C ALA A 87 -28.66 -6.52 -8.19
N ALA A 88 -29.11 -5.29 -8.43
CA ALA A 88 -28.42 -4.09 -7.96
C ALA A 88 -28.30 -4.04 -6.43
N LYS A 89 -29.37 -4.39 -5.71
CA LYS A 89 -29.39 -4.45 -4.24
C LYS A 89 -28.40 -5.47 -3.70
N SER A 90 -28.33 -6.67 -4.27
CA SER A 90 -27.36 -7.69 -3.85
C SER A 90 -25.92 -7.20 -4.09
N TYR A 91 -25.62 -6.62 -5.26
CA TYR A 91 -24.30 -6.05 -5.49
C TYR A 91 -23.96 -4.92 -4.49
N LEU A 92 -24.88 -3.99 -4.28
CA LEU A 92 -24.68 -2.87 -3.36
C LEU A 92 -24.51 -3.34 -1.91
N ALA A 93 -25.25 -4.35 -1.46
CA ALA A 93 -25.16 -4.87 -0.10
C ALA A 93 -23.94 -5.79 0.10
N ASP A 94 -23.77 -6.79 -0.76
CA ASP A 94 -22.82 -7.88 -0.55
C ASP A 94 -21.40 -7.54 -1.02
N VAL A 95 -21.28 -6.70 -2.05
CA VAL A 95 -20.00 -6.30 -2.63
C VAL A 95 -19.59 -4.91 -2.11
N VAL A 96 -20.45 -3.90 -2.29
CA VAL A 96 -20.12 -2.51 -1.90
C VAL A 96 -20.24 -2.28 -0.39
N GLY A 97 -21.08 -3.07 0.30
CA GLY A 97 -21.31 -2.93 1.75
C GLY A 97 -22.26 -1.79 2.10
N VAL A 98 -23.22 -1.47 1.24
CA VAL A 98 -24.27 -0.46 1.50
C VAL A 98 -25.33 -1.07 2.43
N ALA A 99 -25.51 -0.46 3.60
CA ALA A 99 -26.54 -0.85 4.57
C ALA A 99 -27.82 -0.03 4.40
N GLY A 100 -28.95 -0.55 4.90
CA GLY A 100 -30.21 0.22 4.95
C GLY A 100 -30.96 0.36 3.61
N LEU A 101 -30.64 -0.48 2.62
CA LEU A 101 -31.33 -0.51 1.32
C LEU A 101 -32.78 -1.01 1.46
N PRO A 102 -33.77 -0.36 0.81
CA PRO A 102 -35.16 -0.82 0.82
C PRO A 102 -35.35 -2.14 0.05
N ASP A 103 -36.47 -2.81 0.26
CA ASP A 103 -36.81 -4.04 -0.47
C ASP A 103 -37.25 -3.81 -1.92
N SER A 104 -37.77 -2.61 -2.23
CA SER A 104 -38.19 -2.21 -3.57
C SER A 104 -38.02 -0.71 -3.80
N LEU A 105 -38.18 -0.28 -5.05
CA LEU A 105 -38.09 1.13 -5.49
C LEU A 105 -39.43 1.66 -6.02
N ASP A 106 -40.53 1.06 -5.58
CA ASP A 106 -41.92 1.34 -5.99
C ASP A 106 -42.46 2.70 -5.53
N SER A 107 -41.78 3.36 -4.59
CA SER A 107 -42.14 4.70 -4.13
C SER A 107 -40.96 5.66 -4.17
N TYR A 108 -41.28 6.95 -4.31
CA TYR A 108 -40.28 8.02 -4.23
C TYR A 108 -39.49 7.98 -2.92
N GLU A 109 -40.15 7.75 -1.79
CA GLU A 109 -39.49 7.66 -0.48
C GLU A 109 -38.46 6.52 -0.43
N ARG A 110 -38.79 5.35 -0.99
CA ARG A 110 -37.86 4.22 -1.05
C ARG A 110 -36.69 4.50 -2.00
N ARG A 111 -36.93 5.16 -3.13
CA ARG A 111 -35.85 5.62 -4.02
C ARG A 111 -34.91 6.59 -3.31
N MET A 112 -35.45 7.56 -2.57
CA MET A 112 -34.64 8.49 -1.79
C MET A 112 -33.88 7.81 -0.65
N GLN A 113 -34.47 6.81 0.00
CA GLN A 113 -33.77 5.99 1.00
C GLN A 113 -32.58 5.26 0.38
N ALA A 114 -32.77 4.59 -0.77
CA ALA A 114 -31.70 3.90 -1.47
C ALA A 114 -30.58 4.86 -1.88
N ILE A 115 -30.93 6.02 -2.47
CA ILE A 115 -29.96 7.05 -2.87
C ILE A 115 -29.18 7.56 -1.66
N ALA A 116 -29.84 7.84 -0.53
CA ALA A 116 -29.18 8.31 0.68
C ALA A 116 -28.19 7.29 1.23
N ALA A 117 -28.59 6.02 1.30
CA ALA A 117 -27.73 4.93 1.76
C ALA A 117 -26.50 4.73 0.86
N ILE A 118 -26.68 4.73 -0.46
CA ILE A 118 -25.58 4.62 -1.43
C ILE A 118 -24.65 5.83 -1.29
N LYS A 119 -25.21 7.05 -1.20
CA LYS A 119 -24.44 8.28 -1.06
C LYS A 119 -23.58 8.29 0.20
N GLU A 120 -24.13 7.87 1.34
CA GLU A 120 -23.37 7.76 2.59
C GLU A 120 -22.15 6.84 2.42
N ARG A 121 -22.36 5.68 1.79
CA ARG A 121 -21.27 4.73 1.52
C ARG A 121 -20.24 5.30 0.54
N LEU A 122 -20.66 5.98 -0.52
CA LEU A 122 -19.78 6.64 -1.50
C LEU A 122 -18.89 7.70 -0.83
N VAL A 123 -19.43 8.48 0.10
CA VAL A 123 -18.66 9.47 0.86
C VAL A 123 -17.59 8.78 1.71
N ALA A 124 -17.94 7.73 2.43
CA ALA A 124 -16.97 6.97 3.24
C ALA A 124 -15.87 6.33 2.37
N MET A 125 -16.22 5.76 1.22
CA MET A 125 -15.24 5.19 0.28
C MET A 125 -14.32 6.26 -0.32
N THR A 126 -14.84 7.45 -0.60
CA THR A 126 -14.04 8.58 -1.11
C THR A 126 -13.03 9.05 -0.05
N GLN A 127 -13.44 9.13 1.22
CA GLN A 127 -12.54 9.46 2.32
C GLN A 127 -11.44 8.40 2.48
N GLN A 128 -11.80 7.11 2.44
CA GLN A 128 -10.82 6.02 2.49
C GLN A 128 -9.82 6.11 1.33
N ALA A 129 -10.28 6.41 0.11
CA ALA A 129 -9.41 6.57 -1.05
C ALA A 129 -8.43 7.75 -0.91
N GLN A 130 -8.83 8.84 -0.24
CA GLN A 130 -7.94 9.97 0.06
C GLN A 130 -6.87 9.58 1.08
N GLU A 131 -7.25 8.87 2.14
CA GLU A 131 -6.29 8.34 3.14
C GLU A 131 -5.32 7.36 2.49
N ASP A 132 -5.81 6.48 1.63
CA ASP A 132 -4.97 5.51 0.93
C ASP A 132 -3.96 6.17 -0.02
N MET A 133 -4.32 7.29 -0.65
CA MET A 133 -3.42 8.09 -1.47
C MET A 133 -2.30 8.74 -0.64
N ILE A 134 -2.63 9.26 0.55
CA ILE A 134 -1.65 9.85 1.48
C ILE A 134 -0.66 8.78 1.96
N ASP A 135 -1.16 7.61 2.30
CA ASP A 135 -0.33 6.47 2.70
C ASP A 135 0.58 6.02 1.57
N MET A 136 0.06 5.93 0.33
CA MET A 136 0.85 5.58 -0.84
C MET A 136 1.97 6.59 -1.08
N GLN A 137 1.67 7.89 -1.01
CA GLN A 137 2.70 8.92 -1.14
C GLN A 137 3.77 8.80 -0.06
N THR A 138 3.37 8.45 1.16
CA THR A 138 4.29 8.22 2.29
C THR A 138 5.19 7.01 2.04
N LEU A 139 4.64 5.90 1.53
CA LEU A 139 5.42 4.70 1.16
C LEU A 139 6.42 5.01 0.04
N ILE A 140 6.00 5.73 -0.99
CA ILE A 140 6.86 6.17 -2.10
C ILE A 140 8.00 7.06 -1.58
N ASN A 141 7.69 8.06 -0.75
CA ASN A 141 8.71 8.95 -0.18
C ASN A 141 9.73 8.18 0.67
N ARG A 142 9.28 7.19 1.47
CA ARG A 142 10.17 6.34 2.28
C ARG A 142 11.03 5.44 1.39
N ARG A 143 10.47 4.89 0.31
CA ARG A 143 11.21 4.08 -0.67
C ARG A 143 12.32 4.91 -1.31
N ASP A 144 12.00 6.11 -1.78
CA ASP A 144 12.95 6.99 -2.47
C ASP A 144 14.06 7.48 -1.53
N MET A 145 13.72 7.82 -0.28
CA MET A 145 14.71 8.13 0.75
C MET A 145 15.65 6.95 1.01
N THR A 146 15.11 5.74 1.06
CA THR A 146 15.89 4.51 1.27
C THR A 146 16.85 4.25 0.10
N PHE A 147 16.40 4.42 -1.14
CA PHE A 147 17.26 4.33 -2.33
C PHE A 147 18.35 5.41 -2.34
N ASN A 148 18.01 6.65 -2.01
CA ASN A 148 18.98 7.74 -1.94
C ASN A 148 20.05 7.50 -0.87
N THR A 149 19.66 7.05 0.32
CA THR A 149 20.61 6.66 1.38
C THR A 149 21.50 5.50 0.89
N SER A 150 20.94 4.49 0.24
CA SER A 150 21.71 3.38 -0.35
C SER A 150 22.76 3.88 -1.34
N SER A 151 22.33 4.72 -2.29
CA SER A 151 23.17 5.28 -3.34
C SER A 151 24.31 6.12 -2.77
N ASN A 152 24.03 6.96 -1.78
CA ASN A 152 25.03 7.79 -1.12
C ASN A 152 26.06 6.95 -0.36
N ILE A 153 25.63 5.87 0.30
CA ILE A 153 26.53 4.93 0.98
C ILE A 153 27.44 4.23 -0.03
N VAL A 154 26.89 3.71 -1.13
CA VAL A 154 27.69 3.07 -2.19
C VAL A 154 28.71 4.05 -2.77
N LYS A 155 28.32 5.29 -3.05
CA LYS A 155 29.24 6.35 -3.51
C LYS A 155 30.35 6.63 -2.48
N ALA A 156 30.01 6.72 -1.20
CA ALA A 156 30.99 6.95 -0.13
C ALA A 156 32.00 5.79 -0.03
N ILE A 157 31.54 4.54 -0.16
CA ILE A 157 32.44 3.37 -0.23
C ILE A 157 33.36 3.45 -1.45
N GLY A 158 32.79 3.73 -2.63
CA GLY A 158 33.55 3.84 -3.87
C GLY A 158 34.65 4.88 -3.77
N ASN A 159 34.31 6.08 -3.31
CA ASN A 159 35.26 7.18 -3.09
C ASN A 159 36.31 6.84 -2.03
N SER A 160 35.92 6.17 -0.94
CA SER A 160 36.87 5.73 0.09
C SER A 160 37.88 4.72 -0.48
N LYS A 161 37.44 3.72 -1.24
CA LYS A 161 38.33 2.73 -1.86
C LYS A 161 39.27 3.36 -2.89
N LEU A 162 38.77 4.28 -3.71
CA LEU A 162 39.58 5.03 -4.69
C LEU A 162 40.64 5.90 -4.00
N ASN A 163 40.28 6.61 -2.92
CA ASN A 163 41.24 7.41 -2.15
C ASN A 163 42.28 6.56 -1.43
N THR A 164 41.92 5.36 -0.95
CA THR A 164 42.90 4.43 -0.37
C THR A 164 43.86 3.90 -1.44
N ALA A 165 43.37 3.56 -2.63
CA ALA A 165 44.21 3.11 -3.73
C ALA A 165 45.16 4.21 -4.24
N ALA A 166 44.69 5.46 -4.32
CA ALA A 166 45.51 6.61 -4.73
C ALA A 166 46.64 6.95 -3.75
N LYS A 167 46.53 6.57 -2.47
CA LYS A 167 47.58 6.74 -1.46
C LYS A 167 48.62 5.62 -1.45
N MET A 168 48.40 4.56 -2.21
CA MET A 168 49.31 3.40 -2.33
C MET A 168 50.16 3.45 -3.61
N LEU A 169 49.97 4.48 -4.44
CA LEU A 169 50.81 4.86 -5.59
C LEU A 169 51.74 6.00 -5.18
#